data_AF-A0ABC9WRL0-F1
#
_entry.id   AF-A0ABC9WRL0-F1
#
_cell.length_a   1.000
_cell.length_b   1.000
_cell.length_c   1.000
_cell.angle_alpha   90.00
_cell.angle_beta   90.00
_cell.angle_gamma   90.00
#
_symmetry.space_group_name_H-M   'P 1'
#
loop_
_entity.id
_entity.type
_entity.pdbx_description
1 polymer ?
#
loop_
_entity_poly.entity_id
_entity_poly.type
_entity_poly.pdbx_seq_one_letter_code
_entity_poly.pdbx_strand_id
1 'polypeptide(L)'
;MKNTYSALENEWKGTLMYLWIKNLLDGRTQRVVVNGSMSKWRPVTSGVPHRLVLGPALFNIFVGDTDSGIECTLSKFADNTKLCGVLDMLEGRDAIQRDLDRLERWACANRMKFNKAKCKVLHMGQRNPKHNYRLGGEWIESSPEEKDLGLLGDEKLNMTQQYALTAQKANRVLVCIPSSMPSRSREGILPLCSTLVRPHLEYSVQL
;
A
#
# COMPACT_ATOMS: atom_id res chain seq x y z
N MET A 1 -9.56 -17.09 -4.68
CA MET A 1 -8.75 -16.89 -5.89
C MET A 1 -9.57 -16.86 -7.18
N LYS A 2 -10.92 -16.77 -7.14
CA LYS A 2 -11.75 -16.77 -8.36
C LYS A 2 -11.36 -15.66 -9.36
N ASN A 3 -11.02 -14.48 -8.87
CA ASN A 3 -10.73 -13.33 -9.75
C ASN A 3 -9.30 -13.31 -10.33
N THR A 4 -8.31 -13.88 -9.63
CA THR A 4 -6.95 -14.02 -10.18
C THR A 4 -6.96 -14.98 -11.38
N TYR A 5 -7.69 -16.10 -11.26
CA TYR A 5 -7.82 -17.04 -12.37
C TYR A 5 -8.66 -16.47 -13.51
N SER A 6 -9.74 -15.73 -13.25
CA SER A 6 -10.51 -15.13 -14.35
C SER A 6 -9.70 -14.09 -15.13
N ALA A 7 -8.91 -13.25 -14.45
CA ALA A 7 -8.02 -12.30 -15.10
C ALA A 7 -6.95 -13.02 -15.95
N LEU A 8 -6.30 -14.04 -15.39
CA LEU A 8 -5.30 -14.84 -16.10
C LEU A 8 -5.90 -15.69 -17.23
N GLU A 9 -7.16 -16.14 -17.09
CA GLU A 9 -7.87 -16.92 -18.11
C GLU A 9 -8.30 -16.06 -19.30
N ASN A 10 -8.72 -14.82 -19.07
CA ASN A 10 -9.15 -13.95 -20.15
C ASN A 10 -8.00 -13.61 -21.10
N GLU A 11 -6.79 -13.45 -20.56
CA GLU A 11 -5.66 -13.07 -21.40
C GLU A 11 -4.80 -14.28 -21.84
N TRP A 12 -4.46 -15.21 -20.94
CA TRP A 12 -3.34 -16.15 -21.16
C TRP A 12 -3.77 -17.62 -21.22
N LYS A 13 -5.07 -17.89 -21.28
CA LYS A 13 -5.59 -19.26 -21.36
C LYS A 13 -5.04 -20.00 -22.58
N GLY A 14 -4.62 -21.24 -22.35
CA GLY A 14 -3.98 -22.08 -23.38
C GLY A 14 -2.47 -21.91 -23.50
N THR A 15 -1.86 -20.94 -22.80
CA THR A 15 -0.40 -20.78 -22.77
C THR A 15 0.26 -21.68 -21.73
N LEU A 16 1.54 -22.01 -21.95
CA LEU A 16 2.38 -22.68 -20.97
C LEU A 16 2.50 -21.88 -19.66
N MET A 17 2.50 -20.55 -19.76
CA MET A 17 2.62 -19.68 -18.61
C MET A 17 1.37 -19.72 -17.71
N TYR A 18 0.17 -19.74 -18.30
CA TYR A 18 -1.07 -19.96 -17.54
C TYR A 18 -1.06 -21.30 -16.79
N LEU A 19 -0.66 -22.39 -17.46
CA LEU A 19 -0.56 -23.72 -16.84
C LEU A 19 0.45 -23.72 -15.69
N TRP A 20 1.60 -23.07 -15.86
CA TRP A 20 2.61 -22.96 -14.83
C TRP A 20 2.11 -22.17 -13.61
N ILE A 21 1.47 -21.02 -13.80
CA ILE A 21 0.89 -20.22 -12.70
C ILE A 21 -0.23 -21.01 -12.00
N LYS A 22 -1.07 -21.72 -12.76
CA LYS A 22 -2.13 -22.55 -12.19
C LYS A 22 -1.56 -23.63 -11.28
N ASN A 23 -0.57 -24.39 -11.76
CA ASN A 23 0.10 -25.42 -10.98
C ASN A 23 0.84 -24.85 -9.77
N LEU A 24 1.38 -23.63 -9.88
CA LEU A 24 2.07 -22.96 -8.78
C LEU A 24 1.11 -22.60 -7.63
N LEU A 25 -0.14 -22.24 -7.94
CA LEU A 25 -1.08 -21.71 -6.97
C LEU A 25 -2.05 -22.76 -6.42
N ASP A 26 -2.39 -23.78 -7.21
CA ASP A 26 -3.39 -24.80 -6.89
C ASP A 26 -2.83 -25.97 -6.07
N GLY A 27 -3.70 -26.66 -5.32
CA GLY A 27 -3.36 -27.90 -4.60
C GLY A 27 -2.30 -27.77 -3.49
N ARG A 28 -1.91 -26.55 -3.11
CA ARG A 28 -0.84 -26.32 -2.14
C ARG A 28 -1.22 -26.74 -0.73
N THR A 29 -0.21 -27.18 0.02
CA THR A 29 -0.30 -27.40 1.47
C THR A 29 0.86 -26.71 2.19
N GLN A 30 0.66 -26.38 3.47
CA GLN A 30 1.65 -25.76 4.33
C GLN A 30 1.67 -26.41 5.72
N ARG A 31 2.80 -26.28 6.42
CA ARG A 31 2.95 -26.62 7.83
C ARG A 31 3.93 -25.64 8.48
N VAL A 32 3.87 -25.53 9.80
CA VAL A 32 4.78 -24.69 10.58
C VAL A 32 5.83 -25.59 11.25
N VAL A 33 7.08 -25.14 11.25
CA VAL A 33 8.19 -25.81 11.94
C VAL A 33 8.77 -24.84 12.98
N VAL A 34 8.78 -25.24 14.24
CA VAL A 34 9.35 -24.46 15.36
C VAL A 34 10.22 -25.38 16.19
N ASN A 35 11.49 -25.03 16.39
CA ASN A 35 12.44 -25.80 17.20
C ASN A 35 12.47 -27.30 16.84
N GLY A 36 12.46 -27.63 15.54
CA GLY A 36 12.43 -29.01 15.06
C GLY A 36 11.09 -29.73 15.15
N SER A 37 10.09 -29.17 15.84
CA SER A 37 8.73 -29.70 15.91
C SER A 37 7.89 -29.23 14.72
N MET A 38 7.08 -30.12 14.16
CA MET A 38 6.30 -29.87 12.94
C MET A 38 4.79 -29.96 13.21
N SER A 39 4.02 -29.00 12.70
CA SER A 39 2.57 -29.11 12.67
C SER A 39 2.10 -30.14 11.63
N LYS A 40 0.83 -30.53 11.71
CA LYS A 40 0.15 -31.24 10.62
C LYS A 40 0.14 -30.38 9.35
N TRP A 41 0.15 -31.02 8.18
CA TRP A 41 -0.10 -30.38 6.90
C TRP A 41 -1.52 -29.78 6.86
N ARG A 42 -1.64 -28.59 6.29
CA ARG A 42 -2.91 -27.89 6.06
C ARG A 42 -2.98 -27.39 4.62
N PRO A 43 -4.11 -27.52 3.93
CA PRO A 43 -4.27 -26.96 2.59
C PRO A 43 -4.19 -25.42 2.62
N VAL A 44 -3.62 -24.84 1.58
CA VAL A 44 -3.55 -23.39 1.35
C VAL A 44 -4.61 -23.03 0.33
N THR A 45 -5.72 -22.45 0.80
CA THR A 45 -6.90 -22.16 -0.03
C THR A 45 -6.87 -20.79 -0.72
N SER A 46 -5.92 -19.93 -0.35
CA SER A 46 -5.78 -18.57 -0.91
C SER A 46 -4.37 -17.99 -0.71
N GLY A 47 -4.08 -16.88 -1.38
CA GLY A 47 -2.81 -16.16 -1.29
C GLY A 47 -1.69 -16.76 -2.13
N VAL A 48 -0.56 -16.07 -2.20
CA VAL A 48 0.67 -16.52 -2.85
C VAL A 48 1.71 -16.90 -1.78
N PRO A 49 2.67 -17.80 -2.05
CA PRO A 49 3.76 -18.06 -1.11
C PRO A 49 4.50 -16.77 -0.76
N HIS A 50 4.73 -16.55 0.53
CA HIS A 50 5.48 -15.38 0.98
C HIS A 50 6.92 -15.46 0.43
N ARG A 51 7.43 -14.35 -0.12
CA ARG A 51 8.72 -14.24 -0.84
C ARG A 51 8.76 -14.85 -2.25
N LEU A 52 7.62 -15.18 -2.84
CA LEU A 52 7.58 -15.48 -4.27
C LEU A 52 7.93 -14.20 -5.06
N VAL A 53 8.92 -14.27 -5.94
CA VAL A 53 9.35 -13.14 -6.81
C VAL A 53 8.18 -12.61 -7.64
N LEU A 54 7.30 -13.50 -8.11
CA LEU A 54 6.09 -13.15 -8.85
C LEU A 54 4.92 -12.72 -7.96
N GLY A 55 5.03 -12.84 -6.64
CA GLY A 55 3.96 -12.52 -5.71
C GLY A 55 3.39 -11.11 -5.89
N PRO A 56 4.24 -10.06 -5.95
CA PRO A 56 3.78 -8.68 -6.20
C PRO A 56 3.08 -8.50 -7.55
N ALA A 57 3.61 -9.11 -8.62
CA ALA A 57 2.99 -9.02 -9.94
C ALA A 57 1.61 -9.69 -9.98
N LEU A 58 1.50 -10.89 -9.39
CA LEU A 58 0.23 -11.61 -9.27
C LEU A 58 -0.79 -10.84 -8.40
N PHE A 59 -0.31 -10.14 -7.37
CA PHE A 59 -1.16 -9.28 -6.55
C PHE A 59 -1.68 -8.08 -7.36
N ASN A 60 -0.82 -7.41 -8.12
CA ASN A 60 -1.23 -6.29 -8.98
C ASN A 60 -2.26 -6.70 -10.03
N ILE A 61 -2.11 -7.88 -10.64
CA ILE A 61 -3.10 -8.44 -11.56
C ILE A 61 -4.42 -8.70 -10.84
N PHE A 62 -4.36 -9.26 -9.62
CA PHE A 62 -5.55 -9.57 -8.83
C PHE A 62 -6.36 -8.32 -8.41
N VAL A 63 -5.68 -7.22 -8.08
CA VAL A 63 -6.33 -5.93 -7.72
C VAL A 63 -6.46 -4.98 -8.91
N GLY A 64 -6.22 -5.50 -10.12
CA GLY A 64 -6.20 -4.71 -11.35
C GLY A 64 -7.54 -4.03 -11.64
N ASP A 65 -8.64 -4.72 -11.34
CA ASP A 65 -10.02 -4.30 -11.60
C ASP A 65 -10.71 -3.56 -10.44
N THR A 66 -10.00 -3.27 -9.34
CA THR A 66 -10.56 -2.61 -8.15
C THR A 66 -11.08 -1.20 -8.43
N ASP A 67 -10.60 -0.54 -9.48
CA ASP A 67 -11.03 0.79 -9.94
C ASP A 67 -12.20 0.74 -10.93
N SER A 68 -12.71 -0.46 -11.26
CA SER A 68 -13.81 -0.60 -12.21
C SER A 68 -15.06 0.14 -11.72
N GLY A 69 -15.45 1.16 -12.48
CA GLY A 69 -16.62 1.98 -12.20
C GLY A 69 -16.44 3.00 -11.07
N ILE A 70 -15.21 3.26 -10.61
CA ILE A 70 -14.93 4.37 -9.68
C ILE A 70 -15.04 5.71 -10.43
N GLU A 71 -15.75 6.68 -9.85
CA GLU A 71 -15.97 8.02 -10.41
C GLU A 71 -14.84 9.00 -10.03
N CYS A 72 -14.37 8.90 -8.80
CA CYS A 72 -13.33 9.75 -8.22
C CYS A 72 -11.93 9.31 -8.67
N THR A 73 -10.91 10.11 -8.35
CA THR A 73 -9.52 9.73 -8.60
C THR A 73 -9.10 8.62 -7.63
N LEU A 74 -8.75 7.45 -8.15
CA LEU A 74 -8.19 6.35 -7.37
C LEU A 74 -6.69 6.20 -7.64
N SER A 75 -5.89 6.08 -6.58
CA SER A 75 -4.47 5.74 -6.67
C SER A 75 -4.18 4.49 -5.85
N LYS A 76 -3.39 3.57 -6.41
CA LYS A 76 -3.10 2.26 -5.83
C LYS A 76 -1.58 2.10 -5.68
N PHE A 77 -1.14 1.66 -4.50
CA PHE A 77 0.24 1.21 -4.29
C PHE A 77 0.25 -0.02 -3.39
N ALA A 78 0.55 -1.18 -3.97
CA ALA A 78 0.38 -2.47 -3.30
C ALA A 78 -1.01 -2.55 -2.64
N ASP A 79 -1.07 -2.83 -1.34
CA ASP A 79 -2.32 -2.92 -0.57
C ASP A 79 -2.93 -1.55 -0.19
N ASN A 80 -2.19 -0.45 -0.35
CA ASN A 80 -2.70 0.89 -0.06
C ASN A 80 -3.51 1.42 -1.25
N THR A 81 -4.68 1.97 -0.96
CA THR A 81 -5.57 2.58 -1.95
C THR A 81 -6.00 3.95 -1.43
N LYS A 82 -5.90 4.97 -2.28
CA LYS A 82 -6.38 6.33 -2.02
C LYS A 82 -7.53 6.65 -2.95
N LEU A 83 -8.60 7.18 -2.39
CA LEU A 83 -9.73 7.72 -3.13
C LEU A 83 -9.77 9.23 -2.88
N CYS A 84 -9.72 10.03 -3.95
CA CYS A 84 -9.71 11.48 -3.88
C CYS A 84 -10.81 12.04 -4.79
N GLY A 85 -11.66 12.91 -4.24
CA GLY A 85 -12.70 13.62 -4.98
C GLY A 85 -12.68 15.11 -4.64
N VAL A 86 -13.09 15.93 -5.62
CA VAL A 86 -13.30 17.37 -5.43
C VAL A 86 -14.68 17.58 -4.80
N LEU A 87 -14.76 18.45 -3.79
CA LEU A 87 -15.98 18.72 -3.01
C LEU A 87 -16.64 20.05 -3.38
N ASP A 88 -16.44 20.52 -4.60
CA ASP A 88 -17.00 21.79 -5.09
C ASP A 88 -18.54 21.79 -5.10
N MET A 89 -19.19 20.61 -5.10
CA MET A 89 -20.65 20.45 -5.02
C MET A 89 -21.07 19.23 -4.17
N LEU A 90 -22.36 19.18 -3.77
CA LEU A 90 -22.98 18.03 -3.10
C LEU A 90 -22.75 16.70 -3.85
N GLU A 91 -22.66 16.77 -5.18
CA GLU A 91 -22.37 15.62 -6.05
C GLU A 91 -21.02 14.95 -5.73
N GLY A 92 -19.99 15.73 -5.37
CA GLY A 92 -18.66 15.22 -5.04
C GLY A 92 -18.65 14.40 -3.74
N ARG A 93 -19.44 14.83 -2.75
CA ARG A 93 -19.63 14.05 -1.52
C ARG A 93 -20.25 12.69 -1.83
N ASP A 94 -21.33 12.68 -2.60
CA ASP A 94 -22.07 11.47 -2.89
C ASP A 94 -21.27 10.53 -3.80
N ALA A 95 -20.45 11.07 -4.72
CA ALA A 95 -19.52 10.30 -5.55
C ALA A 95 -18.49 9.53 -4.70
N ILE A 96 -17.85 10.18 -3.73
CA ILE A 96 -16.89 9.52 -2.83
C ILE A 96 -17.58 8.38 -2.05
N GLN A 97 -18.80 8.60 -1.52
CA GLN A 97 -19.49 7.54 -0.80
C GLN A 97 -19.90 6.38 -1.71
N ARG A 98 -20.40 6.65 -2.93
CA ARG A 98 -20.70 5.60 -3.93
C ARG A 98 -19.46 4.77 -4.26
N ASP A 99 -18.32 5.41 -4.40
CA ASP A 99 -17.06 4.75 -4.70
C ASP A 99 -16.55 3.92 -3.52
N LEU A 100 -16.66 4.40 -2.28
CA LEU A 100 -16.39 3.58 -1.08
C LEU A 100 -17.30 2.34 -1.02
N ASP A 101 -18.58 2.48 -1.38
CA ASP A 101 -19.51 1.36 -1.43
C ASP A 101 -19.20 0.37 -2.57
N ARG A 102 -18.67 0.86 -3.70
CA ARG A 102 -18.14 0.02 -4.80
C ARG A 102 -16.90 -0.74 -4.33
N LEU A 103 -15.95 -0.07 -3.67
CA LEU A 103 -14.74 -0.69 -3.13
C LEU A 103 -15.07 -1.79 -2.11
N GLU A 104 -15.98 -1.54 -1.17
CA GLU A 104 -16.40 -2.55 -0.18
C GLU A 104 -17.06 -3.76 -0.85
N ARG A 105 -17.92 -3.54 -1.85
CA ARG A 105 -18.54 -4.62 -2.63
C ARG A 105 -17.49 -5.43 -3.40
N TRP A 106 -16.55 -4.75 -4.04
CA TRP A 106 -15.43 -5.41 -4.74
C TRP A 106 -14.62 -6.26 -3.75
N ALA A 107 -14.28 -5.71 -2.58
CA ALA A 107 -13.52 -6.44 -1.55
C ALA A 107 -14.29 -7.69 -1.07
N CYS A 108 -15.59 -7.56 -0.80
CA CYS A 108 -16.47 -8.69 -0.44
C CYS A 108 -16.48 -9.78 -1.52
N ALA A 109 -16.68 -9.40 -2.78
CA ALA A 109 -16.70 -10.33 -3.92
C ALA A 109 -15.35 -11.06 -4.09
N ASN A 110 -14.25 -10.35 -3.83
CA ASN A 110 -12.88 -10.85 -3.92
C ASN A 110 -12.39 -11.59 -2.67
N ARG A 111 -13.20 -11.69 -1.60
CA ARG A 111 -12.82 -12.22 -0.29
C ARG A 111 -11.63 -11.49 0.34
N MET A 112 -11.55 -10.19 0.08
CA MET A 112 -10.61 -9.26 0.70
C MET A 112 -11.32 -8.50 1.82
N LYS A 113 -10.53 -7.91 2.73
CA LYS A 113 -11.07 -7.08 3.81
C LYS A 113 -10.17 -5.86 4.00
N PHE A 114 -10.76 -4.67 3.97
CA PHE A 114 -10.04 -3.45 4.33
C PHE A 114 -9.72 -3.45 5.83
N ASN A 115 -8.53 -2.96 6.17
CA ASN A 115 -8.19 -2.65 7.55
C ASN A 115 -8.81 -1.30 7.93
N LYS A 116 -10.09 -1.31 8.27
CA LYS A 116 -10.89 -0.11 8.53
C LYS A 116 -10.30 0.81 9.60
N ALA A 117 -9.63 0.25 10.62
CA ALA A 117 -8.95 1.03 11.65
C ALA A 117 -7.78 1.88 11.11
N LYS A 118 -7.17 1.46 9.99
CA LYS A 118 -6.14 2.21 9.27
C LYS A 118 -6.69 3.11 8.16
N CYS A 119 -7.95 2.97 7.79
CA CYS A 119 -8.58 3.86 6.83
C CYS A 119 -8.89 5.19 7.52
N LYS A 120 -8.45 6.29 6.90
CA LYS A 120 -8.59 7.64 7.45
C LYS A 120 -9.08 8.59 6.37
N VAL A 121 -9.86 9.60 6.77
CA VAL A 121 -10.27 10.69 5.88
C VAL A 121 -9.41 11.91 6.16
N LEU A 122 -8.64 12.35 5.16
CA LEU A 122 -7.90 13.60 5.21
C LEU A 122 -8.66 14.68 4.44
N HIS A 123 -9.18 15.68 5.16
CA HIS A 123 -9.91 16.79 4.56
C HIS A 123 -8.95 17.89 4.13
N MET A 124 -8.73 18.04 2.83
CA MET A 124 -7.85 19.10 2.30
C MET A 124 -8.65 20.35 1.91
N GLY A 125 -8.06 21.52 2.14
CA GLY A 125 -8.58 22.81 1.69
C GLY A 125 -9.41 23.57 2.72
N GLN A 126 -9.28 24.90 2.73
CA GLN A 126 -9.88 25.77 3.75
C GLN A 126 -11.42 25.78 3.76
N ARG A 127 -12.06 25.51 2.62
CA ARG A 127 -13.53 25.50 2.47
C ARG A 127 -14.12 24.10 2.52
N ASN A 128 -13.36 23.11 3.01
CA ASN A 128 -13.83 21.73 3.06
C ASN A 128 -14.95 21.59 4.12
N PRO A 129 -16.14 21.09 3.75
CA PRO A 129 -17.26 20.93 4.68
C PRO A 129 -17.08 19.78 5.70
N LYS A 130 -15.96 19.03 5.64
CA LYS A 130 -15.61 17.94 6.55
C LYS A 130 -16.70 16.86 6.65
N HIS A 131 -17.17 16.40 5.49
CA HIS A 131 -18.18 15.35 5.40
C HIS A 131 -17.68 14.02 5.97
N ASN A 132 -18.55 13.32 6.69
CA ASN A 132 -18.26 11.98 7.18
C ASN A 132 -18.57 10.91 6.13
N TYR A 133 -17.72 9.89 6.07
CA TYR A 133 -17.85 8.77 5.15
C TYR A 133 -17.87 7.44 5.89
N ARG A 134 -18.49 6.43 5.28
CA ARG A 134 -18.52 5.05 5.78
C ARG A 134 -17.84 4.09 4.82
N LEU A 135 -17.21 3.07 5.40
CA LEU A 135 -16.74 1.90 4.68
C LEU A 135 -17.51 0.66 5.18
N GLY A 136 -18.52 0.28 4.39
CA GLY A 136 -19.51 -0.72 4.78
C GLY A 136 -20.32 -0.29 6.01
N GLY A 137 -20.24 -1.07 7.09
CA GLY A 137 -20.97 -0.81 8.34
C GLY A 137 -20.36 0.27 9.27
N GLU A 138 -19.15 0.75 9.02
CA GLU A 138 -18.37 1.53 9.98
C GLU A 138 -18.02 2.93 9.45
N TRP A 139 -18.00 3.92 10.34
CA TRP A 139 -17.54 5.28 10.04
C TRP A 139 -16.02 5.32 9.94
N ILE A 140 -15.50 6.04 8.94
CA ILE A 140 -14.07 6.26 8.78
C ILE A 140 -13.69 7.48 9.62
N GLU A 141 -12.67 7.34 10.46
CA GLU A 141 -12.18 8.45 11.29
C GLU A 141 -11.48 9.50 10.42
N SER A 142 -11.78 10.77 10.65
CA SER A 142 -11.03 11.88 10.07
C SER A 142 -9.71 12.09 10.80
N SER A 143 -8.66 12.46 10.08
CA SER A 143 -7.37 12.82 10.65
C SER A 143 -6.83 14.11 10.01
N PRO A 144 -6.19 15.00 10.78
CA PRO A 144 -5.62 16.24 10.23
C PRO A 144 -4.34 16.00 9.43
N GLU A 145 -3.70 14.85 9.63
CA GLU A 145 -2.45 14.47 8.97
C GLU A 145 -2.45 12.95 8.70
N GLU A 146 -2.02 12.54 7.51
CA GLU A 146 -1.92 11.14 7.15
C GLU A 146 -0.61 10.83 6.45
N LYS A 147 -0.02 9.70 6.82
CA LYS A 147 1.25 9.26 6.27
C LYS A 147 1.03 8.24 5.18
N ASP A 148 1.53 8.55 4.00
CA ASP A 148 1.44 7.68 2.84
C ASP A 148 2.80 7.56 2.14
N LEU A 149 3.20 6.31 1.85
CA LEU A 149 4.51 5.97 1.25
C LEU A 149 5.71 6.62 1.96
N GLY A 150 5.58 6.94 3.25
CA GLY A 150 6.65 7.57 4.02
C GLY A 150 6.61 9.10 4.04
N LEU A 151 5.69 9.72 3.27
CA LEU A 151 5.41 11.15 3.24
C LEU A 151 4.21 11.49 4.13
N LEU A 152 4.32 12.54 4.93
CA LEU A 152 3.22 13.09 5.70
C LEU A 152 2.51 14.16 4.86
N GLY A 153 1.21 13.98 4.63
CA GLY A 153 0.34 15.03 4.09
C GLY A 153 -0.59 15.56 5.18
N ASP A 154 -0.76 16.88 5.26
CA ASP A 154 -1.67 17.52 6.21
C ASP A 154 -2.84 18.23 5.49
N GLU A 155 -3.87 18.61 6.25
CA GLU A 155 -5.06 19.30 5.74
C GLU A 155 -4.76 20.64 5.02
N LYS A 156 -3.60 21.25 5.32
CA LYS A 156 -3.15 22.56 4.79
C LYS A 156 -2.17 22.42 3.63
N LEU A 157 -1.76 21.19 3.28
CA LEU A 157 -0.68 20.90 2.35
C LEU A 157 0.65 21.57 2.74
N ASN A 158 0.92 21.72 4.04
CA ASN A 158 2.16 22.29 4.54
C ASN A 158 3.26 21.22 4.64
N MET A 159 4.38 21.47 3.98
CA MET A 159 5.51 20.53 3.97
C MET A 159 6.47 20.68 5.17
N THR A 160 6.26 21.66 6.05
CA THR A 160 7.20 21.99 7.15
C THR A 160 7.43 20.80 8.09
N GLN A 161 6.36 20.12 8.50
CA GLN A 161 6.47 18.96 9.38
C GLN A 161 7.12 17.77 8.68
N GLN A 162 6.80 17.55 7.39
CA GLN A 162 7.45 16.54 6.57
C GLN A 162 8.97 16.80 6.46
N TYR A 163 9.39 18.06 6.21
CA TYR A 163 10.80 18.42 6.17
C TYR A 163 11.50 18.17 7.51
N ALA A 164 10.88 18.53 8.63
CA ALA A 164 11.42 18.28 9.96
C ALA A 164 11.62 16.77 10.22
N LEU A 165 10.63 15.94 9.87
CA LEU A 165 10.70 14.48 10.01
C LEU A 165 11.78 13.86 9.10
N THR A 166 11.88 14.33 7.86
CA THR A 166 12.90 13.88 6.90
C THR A 166 14.30 14.25 7.37
N ALA A 167 14.52 15.50 7.80
CA ALA A 167 15.78 15.94 8.38
C ALA A 167 16.14 15.13 9.64
N GLN A 168 15.17 14.85 10.51
CA GLN A 168 15.41 14.04 11.71
C GLN A 168 15.86 12.61 11.36
N LYS A 169 15.23 11.95 10.37
CA LYS A 169 15.65 10.62 9.91
C LYS A 169 17.07 10.64 9.35
N ALA A 170 17.37 11.60 8.49
CA ALA A 170 18.70 11.78 7.91
C ALA A 170 19.76 12.01 9.00
N ASN A 171 19.47 12.87 9.98
CA ASN A 171 20.36 13.17 11.10
C ASN A 171 20.62 11.94 11.98
N ARG A 172 19.61 11.10 12.22
CA ARG A 172 19.79 9.85 12.99
C ARG A 172 20.81 8.93 12.30
N VAL A 173 20.74 8.79 10.98
CA VAL A 173 21.70 7.99 10.23
C VAL A 173 23.08 8.65 10.23
N LEU A 174 23.14 9.97 10.04
CA LEU A 174 24.39 10.73 10.02
C LEU A 174 25.19 10.58 11.32
N VAL A 175 24.52 10.65 12.47
CA VAL A 175 25.16 10.49 13.80
C VAL A 175 25.76 9.10 13.98
N CYS A 176 25.15 8.07 13.39
CA CYS A 176 25.62 6.69 13.48
C CYS A 176 26.84 6.38 12.61
N ILE A 177 27.12 7.18 11.58
CA ILE A 177 28.22 6.92 10.65
C ILE A 177 29.59 7.00 11.36
N PRO A 178 29.95 8.10 12.06
CA PRO A 178 31.25 8.20 12.72
C PRO A 178 31.43 7.28 13.92
N SER A 179 30.35 6.80 14.54
CA SER A 179 30.39 5.88 15.69
C SER A 179 30.62 4.42 15.29
N SER A 180 30.26 4.05 14.06
CA SER A 180 30.40 2.68 13.54
C SER A 180 31.69 2.47 12.74
N MET A 181 32.51 3.51 12.61
CA MET A 181 33.71 3.52 11.78
C MET A 181 34.98 3.47 12.64
N PRO A 182 35.94 2.56 12.34
CA PRO A 182 37.23 2.52 13.03
C PRO A 182 38.08 3.78 12.82
N SER A 183 37.90 4.46 11.68
CA SER A 183 38.60 5.70 11.36
C SER A 183 37.67 6.69 10.65
N ARG A 184 37.85 7.98 10.92
CA ARG A 184 37.02 9.08 10.39
C ARG A 184 37.65 9.74 9.16
N SER A 185 38.07 8.93 8.18
CA SER A 185 38.64 9.47 6.94
C SER A 185 37.54 10.09 6.05
N ARG A 186 37.89 11.13 5.31
CA ARG A 186 36.98 11.79 4.36
C ARG A 186 36.55 10.81 3.26
N GLU A 187 37.47 9.96 2.85
CA GLU A 187 37.33 8.94 1.81
C GLU A 187 36.35 7.84 2.23
N GLY A 188 36.17 7.60 3.54
CA GLY A 188 35.17 6.66 4.07
C GLY A 188 33.81 7.30 4.37
N ILE A 189 33.80 8.52 4.91
CA ILE A 189 32.56 9.19 5.34
C ILE A 189 31.70 9.64 4.13
N LEU A 190 32.32 10.19 3.07
CA LEU A 190 31.56 10.74 1.94
C LEU A 190 30.73 9.68 1.18
N PRO A 191 31.27 8.48 0.85
CA PRO A 191 30.47 7.42 0.26
C PRO A 191 29.33 6.94 1.17
N LEU A 192 29.55 6.88 2.49
CA LEU A 192 28.53 6.47 3.46
C LEU A 192 27.40 7.50 3.58
N CYS A 193 27.72 8.80 3.62
CA CYS A 193 26.70 9.85 3.59
C CYS A 193 25.87 9.78 2.30
N SER A 194 26.52 9.53 1.16
CA SER A 194 25.85 9.45 -0.15
C SER A 194 24.95 8.22 -0.28
N THR A 195 25.31 7.10 0.35
CA THR A 195 24.56 5.84 0.26
C THR A 195 23.50 5.67 1.35
N LEU A 196 23.69 6.28 2.53
CA LEU A 196 22.82 6.07 3.69
C LEU A 196 22.01 7.30 4.09
N VAL A 197 22.57 8.52 3.99
CA VAL A 197 21.89 9.75 4.43
C VAL A 197 21.10 10.37 3.28
N ARG A 198 21.74 10.52 2.12
CA ARG A 198 21.17 11.14 0.92
C ARG A 198 19.83 10.51 0.48
N PRO A 199 19.64 9.18 0.48
CA PRO A 199 18.36 8.59 0.10
C PRO A 199 17.19 9.05 0.97
N HIS A 200 17.43 9.32 2.26
CA HIS A 200 16.36 9.82 3.14
C HIS A 200 15.91 11.24 2.77
N LEU A 201 16.82 12.07 2.27
CA LEU A 201 16.52 13.45 1.87
C LEU A 201 15.90 13.51 0.46
N GLU A 202 16.37 12.65 -0.45
CA GLU A 202 15.98 12.71 -1.87
C GLU A 202 14.76 11.87 -2.21
N TYR A 203 14.37 10.91 -1.36
CA TYR A 203 13.20 10.06 -1.60
C TYR A 203 11.93 10.86 -1.92
N SER A 204 11.74 12.01 -1.27
CA SER A 204 10.57 12.88 -1.45
C SER A 204 10.66 13.85 -2.63
N VAL A 205 11.78 13.88 -3.36
CA VAL A 205 12.01 14.82 -4.48
C VAL A 205 11.51 14.26 -5.82
N GLN A 206 11.34 12.94 -5.91
CA GLN A 206 11.01 12.22 -7.15
C GLN A 206 9.54 11.80 -7.29
N LEU A 207 8.69 12.14 -6.31
CA LEU A 207 7.25 11.82 -6.28
C LEU A 207 6.42 13.04 -6.69
#